data_AF-A0A925PMV9-F1
#
_entry.id   AF-A0A925PMV9-F1
#
_cell.length_a   1.000
_cell.length_b   1.000
_cell.length_c   1.000
_cell.angle_alpha   90.00
_cell.angle_beta   90.00
_cell.angle_gamma   90.00
#
_symmetry.space_group_name_H-M   'P 1'
#
loop_
_entity.id
_entity.type
_entity.pdbx_description
1 polymer ?
#
loop_
_entity_poly.entity_id
_entity_poly.type
_entity_poly.pdbx_seq_one_letter_code
_entity_poly.pdbx_strand_id
1 'polypeptide(L)'
;ISVATGGTLARKVIVEKRPKLVLAVACERDLTSGIKDCYPLPVIGILNDRPFGPCFNTTVDVRKIDEALSQVLLTEEPATP
;
A
#
# COMPACT_ATOMS: atom_id res chain seq x y z
N ILE A 1 -5.88 11.92 -0.03
CA ILE A 1 -4.77 10.95 -0.07
C ILE A 1 -3.78 11.29 1.04
N SER A 2 -3.17 10.31 1.71
CA SER A 2 -2.10 10.51 2.69
C SER A 2 -0.92 9.61 2.34
N VAL A 3 0.30 10.08 2.57
CA VAL A 3 1.52 9.28 2.41
C VAL A 3 2.23 9.23 3.76
N ALA A 4 2.69 8.06 4.17
CA ALA A 4 3.46 7.84 5.38
C ALA A 4 4.75 7.08 5.05
N THR A 5 5.87 7.54 5.58
CA THR A 5 7.21 7.00 5.31
C THR A 5 7.62 5.87 6.27
N GLY A 6 6.71 5.41 7.14
CA GLY A 6 6.97 4.32 8.06
C GLY A 6 5.71 3.81 8.77
N GLY A 7 5.82 2.63 9.37
CA GLY A 7 4.70 1.92 10.00
C GLY A 7 4.00 2.75 11.08
N THR A 8 4.74 3.30 12.05
CA THR A 8 4.18 4.08 13.16
C THR A 8 3.32 5.25 12.68
N LEU A 9 3.81 6.01 11.69
CA LEU A 9 3.06 7.12 11.12
C LEU A 9 1.83 6.62 10.33
N ALA A 10 1.98 5.53 9.57
CA ALA A 10 0.87 4.92 8.85
C ALA A 10 -0.27 4.50 9.80
N ARG A 11 0.04 3.87 10.94
CA ARG A 11 -0.96 3.50 11.94
C ARG A 11 -1.71 4.72 12.49
N LYS A 12 -0.99 5.80 12.82
CA LYS A 12 -1.61 7.05 13.27
C LYS A 12 -2.58 7.61 12.22
N VAL A 13 -2.15 7.67 10.95
CA VAL A 13 -2.98 8.15 9.84
C VAL A 13 -4.20 7.26 9.62
N ILE A 14 -4.08 5.94 9.75
CA ILE A 14 -5.20 5.00 9.61
C ILE A 14 -6.26 5.27 10.69
N VAL A 15 -5.84 5.46 11.94
CA VAL A 15 -6.77 5.74 13.06
C VAL A 15 -7.47 7.09 12.87
N GLU A 16 -6.73 8.12 12.48
CA GLU A 16 -7.25 9.49 12.32
C GLU A 16 -8.17 9.62 11.10
N LYS A 17 -7.77 9.06 9.96
CA LYS A 17 -8.50 9.25 8.69
C LYS A 17 -9.48 8.15 8.36
N ARG A 18 -9.39 6.98 9.02
CA ARG A 18 -10.21 5.79 8.77
C ARG A 18 -10.43 5.54 7.26
N PRO A 19 -9.35 5.33 6.49
CA PRO A 19 -9.47 5.16 5.04
C PRO A 19 -10.26 3.89 4.73
N LYS A 20 -10.74 3.75 3.49
CA LYS A 20 -11.40 2.52 3.01
C LYS A 20 -10.43 1.44 2.55
N LEU A 21 -9.20 1.81 2.25
CA LEU A 21 -8.15 0.96 1.68
C LEU A 21 -6.77 1.54 2.03
N VAL A 22 -5.77 0.67 2.22
CA VAL A 22 -4.36 1.05 2.32
C VAL A 22 -3.58 0.42 1.17
N LEU A 23 -2.80 1.23 0.46
CA LEU A 23 -1.76 0.75 -0.43
C LEU A 23 -0.42 0.83 0.31
N ALA A 24 0.19 -0.31 0.59
CA ALA A 24 1.43 -0.42 1.36
C ALA A 24 2.58 -0.88 0.45
N VAL A 25 3.72 -0.21 0.52
CA VAL A 25 4.96 -0.59 -0.17
C VAL A 25 6.00 -0.91 0.88
N ALA A 26 6.44 -2.16 0.97
CA ALA A 26 7.50 -2.57 1.89
C ALA A 26 8.07 -3.94 1.51
N CYS A 27 9.00 -4.44 2.32
CA CYS A 27 9.46 -5.82 2.18
C CYS A 27 8.39 -6.80 2.68
N GLU A 28 8.57 -8.08 2.40
CA GLU A 28 7.66 -9.17 2.77
C GLU A 28 7.37 -9.17 4.29
N ARG A 29 8.41 -8.94 5.10
CA ARG A 29 8.33 -8.95 6.57
C ARG A 29 7.44 -7.82 7.08
N ASP A 30 7.68 -6.60 6.62
CA ASP A 30 6.96 -5.41 7.06
C ASP A 30 5.54 -5.35 6.49
N LEU A 31 5.34 -5.88 5.28
CA LEU A 31 3.99 -6.07 4.74
C LEU A 31 3.21 -7.08 5.59
N THR A 32 3.82 -8.21 5.96
CA THR A 32 3.14 -9.22 6.77
C THR A 32 2.70 -8.68 8.12
N SER A 33 3.55 -7.93 8.82
CA SER A 33 3.17 -7.29 10.09
C SER A 33 2.17 -6.17 9.87
N GLY A 34 2.39 -5.30 8.89
CA GLY A 34 1.51 -4.18 8.59
C GLY A 34 0.10 -4.60 8.20
N ILE A 35 -0.07 -5.66 7.42
CA ILE A 35 -1.38 -6.20 7.04
C ILE A 35 -2.13 -6.71 8.27
N LYS A 36 -1.46 -7.42 9.18
CA LYS A 36 -2.05 -7.88 10.44
C LYS A 36 -2.50 -6.72 11.32
N ASP A 37 -1.67 -5.68 11.44
CA ASP A 37 -1.96 -4.48 12.24
C ASP A 37 -3.17 -3.69 11.71
N CYS A 38 -3.45 -3.79 10.40
CA CYS A 38 -4.52 -3.03 9.77
C CYS A 38 -5.87 -3.74 9.81
N TYR A 39 -5.96 -5.01 10.24
CA TYR A 39 -7.22 -5.73 10.27
C TYR A 39 -8.30 -4.98 11.07
N PRO A 40 -9.52 -4.77 10.55
CA PRO A 40 -10.13 -5.41 9.37
C PRO A 40 -10.01 -4.62 8.04
N LEU A 41 -9.19 -3.56 8.00
CA LEU A 41 -9.03 -2.71 6.83
C LEU A 41 -8.35 -3.45 5.67
N PRO A 42 -8.86 -3.39 4.42
CA PRO A 42 -8.21 -4.02 3.30
C PRO A 42 -6.90 -3.31 2.96
N VAL A 43 -5.86 -4.10 2.68
CA VAL A 43 -4.53 -3.62 2.36
C VAL A 43 -4.05 -4.30 1.07
N ILE A 44 -3.60 -3.50 0.11
CA ILE A 44 -2.85 -3.98 -1.06
C ILE A 44 -1.37 -3.78 -0.78
N GLY A 45 -0.62 -4.87 -0.78
CA GLY A 45 0.82 -4.87 -0.54
C GLY A 45 1.61 -4.96 -1.84
N ILE A 46 2.55 -4.04 -2.05
CA ILE A 46 3.52 -4.06 -3.15
C ILE A 46 4.90 -4.26 -2.56
N LEU A 47 5.61 -5.28 -3.07
CA LEU A 47 6.98 -5.53 -2.66
C LEU A 47 7.92 -4.48 -3.22
N ASN A 48 8.77 -3.93 -2.36
CA ASN A 48 9.85 -3.06 -2.77
C ASN A 48 11.08 -3.86 -3.24
N ASP A 49 11.81 -3.27 -4.19
CA ASP A 49 13.08 -3.79 -4.65
C ASP A 49 14.19 -3.35 -3.67
N ARG A 50 15.11 -4.28 -3.40
CA ARG A 50 16.18 -4.11 -2.40
C ARG A 50 17.57 -4.21 -3.05
N PRO A 51 17.96 -3.24 -3.91
CA PRO A 51 19.23 -3.31 -4.64
C PRO A 51 20.47 -3.23 -3.75
N PHE A 52 20.35 -2.63 -2.56
CA PHE A 52 21.47 -2.40 -1.64
C PHE A 52 21.37 -3.18 -0.32
N GLY A 53 20.55 -4.23 -0.29
CA GLY A 53 20.35 -5.07 0.90
C GLY A 53 19.04 -4.79 1.66
N PRO A 54 18.82 -5.49 2.79
CA PRO A 54 17.54 -5.49 3.49
C PRO A 54 17.21 -4.11 4.05
N CYS A 55 16.14 -3.51 3.53
CA CYS A 55 15.61 -2.22 3.99
C CYS A 55 16.61 -1.05 3.93
N PHE A 56 17.55 -1.09 2.98
CA PHE A 56 18.48 0.02 2.71
C PHE A 56 18.30 0.50 1.26
N ASN A 57 18.04 1.81 1.09
CA ASN A 57 17.84 2.47 -0.21
C ASN A 57 16.97 1.65 -1.18
N THR A 58 15.78 1.27 -0.70
CA THR A 58 14.84 0.46 -1.49
C THR A 58 14.13 1.32 -2.52
N THR A 59 13.76 0.70 -3.64
CA THR A 59 12.96 1.35 -4.69
C THR A 59 11.68 0.56 -4.94
N VAL A 60 10.75 1.13 -5.69
CA VAL A 60 9.53 0.45 -6.10
C VAL A 60 9.20 0.82 -7.54
N ASP A 61 8.75 -0.16 -8.31
CA ASP A 61 8.27 0.08 -9.65
C ASP A 61 6.92 0.81 -9.60
N VAL A 62 6.89 2.06 -10.08
CA VAL A 62 5.69 2.90 -10.14
C VAL A 62 4.59 2.26 -10.98
N ARG A 63 4.93 1.42 -11.96
CA ARG A 63 3.94 0.70 -12.78
C ARG A 63 3.12 -0.28 -11.93
N LYS A 64 3.76 -0.97 -10.98
CA LYS A 64 3.06 -1.85 -10.03
C LYS A 64 2.10 -1.08 -9.13
N ILE A 65 2.47 0.15 -8.76
CA ILE A 65 1.60 1.05 -8.00
C ILE A 65 0.39 1.46 -8.83
N ASP A 66 0.60 1.84 -10.09
CA ASP A 66 -0.46 2.26 -11.00
C ASP A 66 -1.44 1.10 -11.32
N GLU A 67 -0.93 -0.09 -11.58
CA GLU A 67 -1.73 -1.31 -11.78
C GLU A 67 -2.58 -1.64 -10.55
N ALA A 68 -1.97 -1.59 -9.35
CA ALA A 68 -2.68 -1.85 -8.10
C ALA A 68 -3.77 -0.81 -7.81
N LEU A 69 -3.51 0.48 -8.12
CA LEU A 69 -4.50 1.54 -8.00
C LEU A 69 -5.64 1.36 -9.02
N SER A 70 -5.31 1.00 -10.25
CA SER A 70 -6.30 0.76 -11.31
C SER A 70 -7.28 -0.36 -10.94
N GLN A 71 -6.81 -1.41 -10.25
CA GLN A 71 -7.68 -2.50 -9.77
C GLN A 71 -8.75 -2.07 -8.76
N VAL A 72 -8.55 -0.95 -8.05
CA VAL A 72 -9.46 -0.49 -6.99
C VAL A 72 -10.17 0.82 -7.29
N LEU A 73 -9.67 1.59 -8.25
CA LEU A 73 -10.30 2.82 -8.72
C LEU A 73 -11.31 2.57 -9.85
N LEU A 74 -11.23 1.42 -10.53
CA LEU A 74 -12.20 0.98 -11.53
C LEU A 74 -13.43 0.33 -10.89
N THR A 75 -14.20 1.15 -10.17
CA THR A 75 -15.63 0.93 -10.05
C THR A 75 -16.32 2.03 -10.85
N GLU A 76 -16.91 1.61 -11.96
CA GLU A 76 -17.73 2.35 -12.93
C GLU A 76 -17.01 2.93 -14.18
N GLU A 77 -16.99 2.11 -15.24
CA GLU A 77 -17.68 2.48 -16.47
C GLU A 77 -18.62 1.32 -16.83
N PRO A 78 -19.97 1.46 -16.73
CA PRO A 78 -20.83 0.57 -17.48
C PRO A 78 -20.50 0.76 -18.95
N ALA A 79 -20.11 -0.32 -19.61
CA ALA A 79 -20.04 -0.40 -21.06
C ALA A 79 -21.37 0.17 -21.61
N THR A 80 -21.33 1.38 -22.14
CA THR A 80 -22.50 2.01 -22.73
C THR A 80 -22.50 1.66 -24.23
N PRO A 81 -23.67 1.25 -24.78
CA PRO A 81 -23.78 0.52 -26.05
C PRO A 81 -23.35 1.29 -27.31
#